data_AF-A0A0D7B9Q0-F1
#
_entry.id   AF-A0A0D7B9Q0-F1
#
_cell.length_a   1.000
_cell.length_b   1.000
_cell.length_c   1.000
_cell.angle_alpha   90.00
_cell.angle_beta   90.00
_cell.angle_gamma   90.00
#
_symmetry.space_group_name_H-M   'P 1'
#
loop_
_entity.id
_entity.type
_entity.pdbx_description
1 polymer ?
#
loop_
_entity_poly.entity_id
_entity_poly.type
_entity_poly.pdbx_seq_one_letter_code
_entity_poly.pdbx_strand_id
1 'polypeptide(L)'
;MPLKFPMLEEVYIETVDEEVDPGEPSGFERSWFKDAPRLKRVKLEFARQWPYAWYPSSLTHMSILLEGNMCLLQYAALSFPDLQELEIQGEDFFGPPSPPELQPICSNALKYLTCTGLSLKYLTFPALECLAVRYLKDYSDHEYYQGISWLDILADFIRRSKCRLTDLHLDAECSVLQDPRMYTEILPLVAPTLVVLELAHLRYSETEKIVHSLTRTASSPGSLPYLEYLEISSIYLQENDIDDGADSFVRTLATALVSLRNETLAKQWHASLLKQVFVPPENDPCVVKMRKDCLNSLCSRGLEVIYAPYRARRAQKDVDEPTSTCWLEDWHRVWYNNSGR
;
A
#
# COMPACT_ATOMS: atom_id res chain seq x y z
N MET A 1 11.94 -25.30 22.11
CA MET A 1 11.15 -25.46 23.37
C MET A 1 9.95 -24.52 23.28
N PRO A 2 8.70 -24.96 23.54
CA PRO A 2 7.55 -24.07 23.49
C PRO A 2 7.70 -22.94 24.51
N LEU A 3 7.50 -21.71 24.04
CA LEU A 3 7.58 -20.50 24.83
C LEU A 3 6.33 -20.39 25.72
N LYS A 4 6.48 -20.54 27.04
CA LYS A 4 5.36 -20.42 27.99
C LYS A 4 5.10 -18.97 28.34
N PHE A 5 4.32 -18.27 27.51
CA PHE A 5 3.93 -16.88 27.76
C PHE A 5 2.41 -16.70 27.71
N PRO A 6 1.68 -17.07 28.79
CA PRO A 6 0.22 -17.02 28.80
C PRO A 6 -0.37 -15.61 28.73
N MET A 7 0.47 -14.58 28.92
CA MET A 7 0.11 -13.16 28.86
C MET A 7 0.65 -12.46 27.60
N LEU A 8 1.26 -13.21 26.68
CA LEU A 8 1.80 -12.64 25.44
C LEU A 8 0.64 -12.21 24.54
N GLU A 9 0.56 -10.92 24.26
CA GLU A 9 -0.45 -10.33 23.37
C GLU A 9 0.13 -9.97 22.00
N GLU A 10 1.44 -9.68 21.93
CA GLU A 10 2.11 -9.20 20.73
C GLU A 10 3.50 -9.83 20.60
N VAL A 11 3.87 -10.18 19.37
CA VAL A 11 5.18 -10.72 19.01
C VAL A 11 5.68 -10.04 17.75
N TYR A 12 6.93 -9.57 17.82
CA TYR A 12 7.68 -9.03 16.70
C TYR A 12 8.99 -9.79 16.62
N ILE A 13 9.16 -10.58 15.56
CA ILE A 13 10.37 -11.33 15.31
C ILE A 13 10.86 -10.97 13.92
N GLU A 14 12.04 -10.39 13.86
CA GLU A 14 12.78 -10.12 12.64
C GLU A 14 14.03 -11.01 12.70
N THR A 15 14.14 -11.97 11.78
CA THR A 15 15.33 -12.82 11.67
C THR A 15 15.96 -12.64 10.30
N VAL A 16 17.23 -12.23 10.32
CA VAL A 16 18.06 -12.09 9.11
C VAL A 16 18.69 -13.44 8.71
N ASP A 17 18.76 -14.41 9.63
CA ASP A 17 19.46 -15.67 9.42
C ASP A 17 18.63 -16.74 8.66
N GLU A 18 19.33 -17.46 7.78
CA GLU A 18 18.80 -18.54 6.94
C GLU A 18 18.48 -19.83 7.71
N GLU A 19 18.99 -19.97 8.94
CA GLU A 19 18.94 -21.22 9.68
C GLU A 19 17.77 -21.28 10.68
N VAL A 20 16.87 -22.21 10.38
CA VAL A 20 15.87 -22.76 11.30
C VAL A 20 16.55 -23.26 12.57
N ASP A 21 15.95 -23.01 13.75
CA ASP A 21 16.33 -23.68 15.00
C ASP A 21 16.47 -25.20 14.75
N PRO A 22 17.69 -25.76 14.78
CA PRO A 22 17.94 -27.16 14.41
C PRO A 22 17.27 -28.17 15.36
N GLY A 23 16.70 -27.70 16.47
CA GLY A 23 15.99 -28.51 17.45
C GLY A 23 14.53 -28.86 17.12
N GLU A 24 13.91 -28.25 16.10
CA GLU A 24 12.52 -28.53 15.74
C GLU A 24 12.41 -29.31 14.40
N PRO A 25 11.67 -30.43 14.36
CA PRO A 25 11.54 -31.23 13.16
C PRO A 25 10.90 -30.42 12.03
N SER A 26 11.53 -30.44 10.85
CA SER A 26 10.98 -29.83 9.65
C SER A 26 9.67 -30.51 9.24
N GLY A 27 8.68 -29.72 8.83
CA GLY A 27 7.43 -30.21 8.22
C GLY A 27 6.20 -30.33 9.13
N PHE A 28 6.24 -29.85 10.38
CA PHE A 28 5.05 -29.77 11.26
C PHE A 28 4.93 -28.39 11.92
N GLU A 29 3.69 -28.00 12.28
CA GLU A 29 3.36 -26.79 13.04
C GLU A 29 4.25 -26.65 14.29
N ARG A 30 5.30 -25.81 14.18
CA ARG A 30 6.11 -25.26 15.25
C ARG A 30 5.19 -24.69 16.31
N SER A 31 5.28 -25.25 17.51
CA SER A 31 4.41 -24.92 18.64
C SER A 31 4.74 -23.58 19.33
N TRP A 32 5.40 -22.65 18.64
CA TRP A 32 5.97 -21.42 19.20
C TRP A 32 4.98 -20.62 20.03
N PHE A 33 3.73 -20.50 19.56
CA PHE A 33 2.68 -19.74 20.24
C PHE A 33 1.55 -20.60 20.81
N LYS A 34 1.75 -21.92 20.88
CA LYS A 34 0.74 -22.85 21.42
C LYS A 34 0.33 -22.53 22.85
N ASP A 35 1.28 -22.06 23.65
CA ASP A 35 1.05 -21.67 25.05
C ASP A 35 0.84 -20.15 25.22
N ALA A 36 0.49 -19.43 24.14
CA ALA A 36 0.20 -17.99 24.12
C ALA A 36 -1.25 -17.70 23.67
N PRO A 37 -2.28 -18.13 24.42
CA PRO A 37 -3.69 -18.03 24.01
C PRO A 37 -4.26 -16.60 23.95
N ARG A 38 -3.49 -15.59 24.39
CA ARG A 38 -3.85 -14.17 24.34
C ARG A 38 -3.21 -13.42 23.18
N LEU A 39 -2.42 -14.12 22.35
CA LEU A 39 -1.72 -13.49 21.23
C LEU A 39 -2.74 -12.94 20.23
N LYS A 40 -2.61 -11.65 19.93
CA LYS A 40 -3.44 -10.89 19.01
C LYS A 40 -2.65 -10.37 17.82
N ARG A 41 -1.37 -10.08 18.01
CA ARG A 41 -0.51 -9.50 16.97
C ARG A 41 0.76 -10.32 16.77
N VAL A 42 1.06 -10.59 15.51
CA VAL A 42 2.25 -11.30 15.09
C VAL A 42 2.85 -10.58 13.87
N LYS A 43 4.10 -10.13 14.01
CA LYS A 43 4.95 -9.71 12.89
C LYS A 43 6.14 -10.66 12.82
N LEU A 44 6.29 -11.33 11.69
CA LEU A 44 7.31 -12.34 11.45
C LEU A 44 8.01 -12.08 10.13
N GLU A 45 9.28 -11.70 10.20
CA GLU A 45 10.10 -11.50 9.02
C GLU A 45 11.18 -12.58 8.98
N PHE A 46 11.04 -13.51 8.02
CA PHE A 46 11.95 -14.64 7.82
C PHE A 46 12.52 -14.58 6.40
N ALA A 47 13.84 -14.81 6.27
CA ALA A 47 14.51 -14.68 4.98
C ALA A 47 14.03 -15.70 3.93
N ARG A 48 13.76 -16.98 4.28
CA ARG A 48 13.47 -18.03 3.26
C ARG A 48 12.58 -19.22 3.67
N GLN A 49 12.41 -19.51 4.96
CA GLN A 49 11.65 -20.70 5.38
C GLN A 49 10.51 -20.36 6.33
N TRP A 50 9.33 -20.86 5.99
CA TRP A 50 8.16 -20.79 6.84
C TRP A 50 8.38 -21.61 8.11
N PRO A 51 8.38 -20.99 9.30
CA PRO A 51 7.96 -21.72 10.49
C PRO A 51 6.46 -21.90 10.38
N TYR A 52 5.96 -23.04 9.89
CA TYR A 52 4.57 -23.43 10.16
C TYR A 52 4.39 -23.23 11.64
N ALA A 53 3.78 -22.16 12.12
CA ALA A 53 3.70 -21.86 13.54
C ALA A 53 2.24 -22.00 13.93
N TRP A 54 2.00 -22.67 15.05
CA TRP A 54 0.66 -22.68 15.62
C TRP A 54 0.35 -21.27 16.13
N TYR A 55 -0.75 -20.69 15.68
CA TYR A 55 -1.27 -19.42 16.18
C TYR A 55 -2.63 -19.66 16.84
N PRO A 56 -2.96 -18.91 17.92
CA PRO A 56 -4.30 -19.00 18.49
C PRO A 56 -5.33 -18.37 17.57
N SER A 57 -6.57 -18.84 17.67
CA SER A 57 -7.71 -18.29 16.92
C SER A 57 -8.04 -16.83 17.29
N SER A 58 -7.49 -16.31 18.39
CA SER A 58 -7.62 -14.92 18.83
C SER A 58 -6.76 -13.94 18.04
N LEU A 59 -5.98 -14.41 17.07
CA LEU A 59 -5.08 -13.57 16.28
C LEU A 59 -5.89 -12.59 15.42
N THR A 60 -5.61 -11.29 15.56
CA THR A 60 -6.28 -10.23 14.82
C THR A 60 -5.36 -9.48 13.86
N HIS A 61 -4.03 -9.58 14.01
CA HIS A 61 -3.06 -8.96 13.10
C HIS A 61 -1.93 -9.94 12.78
N MET A 62 -1.63 -10.09 11.49
CA MET A 62 -0.59 -10.96 10.97
C MET A 62 0.20 -10.23 9.89
N SER A 63 1.52 -10.10 10.08
CA SER A 63 2.43 -9.58 9.06
C SER A 63 3.54 -10.61 8.85
N ILE A 64 3.68 -11.08 7.60
CA ILE A 64 4.62 -12.14 7.23
C ILE A 64 5.35 -11.73 5.94
N LEU A 65 6.68 -11.73 6.02
CA LEU A 65 7.57 -11.66 4.85
C LEU A 65 8.02 -13.07 4.51
N LEU A 66 7.68 -13.55 3.31
CA LEU A 66 8.02 -14.90 2.85
C LEU A 66 7.98 -14.98 1.32
N GLU A 67 9.04 -15.53 0.72
CA GLU A 67 9.03 -16.04 -0.66
C GLU A 67 8.19 -17.33 -0.73
N GLY A 68 6.93 -17.27 -1.21
CA GLY A 68 6.12 -18.50 -1.29
C GLY A 68 4.67 -18.38 -1.77
N ASN A 69 4.10 -19.55 -2.13
CA ASN A 69 2.80 -19.74 -2.80
C ASN A 69 1.57 -19.35 -1.94
N MET A 70 0.44 -19.05 -2.61
CA MET A 70 -0.90 -18.62 -2.12
C MET A 70 -1.52 -19.39 -0.93
N CYS A 71 -0.91 -20.48 -0.49
CA CYS A 71 -1.35 -21.25 0.66
C CYS A 71 -1.41 -20.41 1.95
N LEU A 72 -0.57 -19.37 2.09
CA LEU A 72 -0.54 -18.53 3.27
C LEU A 72 -1.79 -17.65 3.39
N LEU A 73 -2.16 -16.94 2.33
CA LEU A 73 -3.35 -16.11 2.29
C LEU A 73 -4.62 -16.92 2.55
N GLN A 74 -4.72 -18.11 1.95
CA GLN A 74 -5.83 -19.01 2.19
C GLN A 74 -5.84 -19.52 3.64
N TYR A 75 -4.69 -19.95 4.16
CA TYR A 75 -4.56 -20.41 5.54
C TYR A 75 -4.93 -19.30 6.54
N ALA A 76 -4.42 -18.09 6.36
CA ALA A 76 -4.67 -16.97 7.25
C ALA A 76 -6.16 -16.59 7.27
N ALA A 77 -6.76 -16.44 6.09
CA ALA A 77 -8.17 -16.06 5.98
C ALA A 77 -9.13 -17.16 6.49
N LEU A 78 -8.79 -18.43 6.35
CA LEU A 78 -9.65 -19.55 6.81
C LEU A 78 -9.44 -19.91 8.28
N SER A 79 -8.22 -19.76 8.80
CA SER A 79 -7.86 -20.20 10.16
C SER A 79 -8.11 -19.12 11.22
N PHE A 80 -8.14 -17.84 10.82
CA PHE A 80 -8.29 -16.70 11.71
C PHE A 80 -9.51 -15.86 11.29
N PRO A 81 -10.73 -16.27 11.67
CA PRO A 81 -11.96 -15.59 11.26
C PRO A 81 -12.08 -14.16 11.78
N ASP A 82 -11.37 -13.83 12.86
CA ASP A 82 -11.32 -12.50 13.49
C ASP A 82 -10.10 -11.66 13.02
N LEU A 83 -9.37 -12.12 11.99
CA LEU A 83 -8.21 -11.39 11.45
C LEU A 83 -8.65 -10.08 10.80
N GLN A 84 -8.12 -8.97 11.30
CA GLN A 84 -8.41 -7.60 10.86
C GLN A 84 -7.31 -7.05 9.96
N GLU A 85 -6.07 -7.47 10.17
CA GLU A 85 -4.91 -7.03 9.40
C GLU A 85 -4.09 -8.20 8.91
N LEU A 86 -3.79 -8.18 7.61
CA LEU A 86 -2.95 -9.16 6.95
C LEU A 86 -1.97 -8.46 6.01
N GLU A 87 -0.69 -8.60 6.31
CA GLU A 87 0.39 -8.16 5.43
C GLU A 87 1.18 -9.38 4.96
N ILE A 88 1.26 -9.53 3.64
CA ILE A 88 2.04 -10.57 2.99
C ILE A 88 3.03 -9.89 2.05
N GLN A 89 4.31 -10.07 2.34
CA GLN A 89 5.41 -9.57 1.51
C GLN A 89 6.09 -10.78 0.83
N GLY A 90 6.29 -10.75 -0.50
CA GLY A 90 7.01 -11.82 -1.22
C GLY A 90 6.17 -12.99 -1.76
N GLU A 91 4.86 -12.81 -1.98
CA GLU A 91 4.01 -13.89 -2.47
C GLU A 91 4.32 -14.28 -3.93
N ASP A 92 5.22 -15.24 -4.13
CA ASP A 92 5.61 -15.72 -5.43
C ASP A 92 4.63 -16.75 -6.00
N PHE A 93 4.00 -16.38 -7.11
CA PHE A 93 3.23 -17.30 -7.94
C PHE A 93 4.19 -18.13 -8.82
N PHE A 94 5.05 -18.94 -8.21
CA PHE A 94 5.83 -19.93 -8.97
C PHE A 94 5.01 -21.21 -9.16
N GLY A 95 4.10 -21.18 -10.14
CA GLY A 95 3.42 -22.39 -10.55
C GLY A 95 2.55 -22.19 -11.78
N PRO A 96 2.35 -23.25 -12.60
CA PRO A 96 1.25 -23.22 -13.57
C PRO A 96 -0.05 -22.93 -12.82
N PRO A 97 -1.03 -22.23 -13.44
CA PRO A 97 -2.34 -22.03 -12.83
C PRO A 97 -2.90 -23.41 -12.48
N SER A 98 -2.90 -23.76 -11.21
CA SER A 98 -3.25 -25.10 -10.76
C SER A 98 -4.21 -24.99 -9.59
N PRO A 99 -5.23 -25.87 -9.47
CA PRO A 99 -6.16 -26.40 -10.47
C PRO A 99 -7.46 -25.53 -10.54
N PRO A 100 -8.52 -25.91 -11.28
CA PRO A 100 -9.75 -25.11 -11.48
C PRO A 100 -10.60 -24.77 -10.24
N GLU A 101 -10.13 -25.06 -9.02
CA GLU A 101 -10.94 -25.13 -7.81
C GLU A 101 -10.37 -24.34 -6.62
N LEU A 102 -9.52 -23.33 -6.85
CA LEU A 102 -9.26 -22.35 -5.79
C LEU A 102 -10.56 -21.61 -5.50
N GLN A 103 -11.22 -22.00 -4.41
CA GLN A 103 -12.40 -21.30 -3.92
C GLN A 103 -12.03 -19.85 -3.61
N PRO A 104 -12.89 -18.88 -3.96
CA PRO A 104 -12.68 -17.49 -3.58
C PRO A 104 -12.46 -17.40 -2.07
N ILE A 105 -11.33 -16.81 -1.67
CA ILE A 105 -11.01 -16.57 -0.27
C ILE A 105 -11.85 -15.38 0.18
N CYS A 106 -12.65 -15.58 1.23
CA CYS A 106 -13.58 -14.58 1.74
C CYS A 106 -13.38 -14.37 3.25
N SER A 107 -13.27 -13.12 3.67
CA SER A 107 -13.24 -12.70 5.08
C SER A 107 -14.08 -11.45 5.26
N ASN A 108 -14.95 -11.48 6.28
CA ASN A 108 -15.80 -10.35 6.64
C ASN A 108 -15.19 -9.48 7.76
N ALA A 109 -14.03 -9.87 8.30
CA ALA A 109 -13.35 -9.16 9.39
C ALA A 109 -12.14 -8.36 8.91
N LEU A 110 -11.55 -8.75 7.77
CA LEU A 110 -10.31 -8.14 7.28
C LEU A 110 -10.56 -6.70 6.81
N LYS A 111 -9.85 -5.77 7.45
CA LYS A 111 -9.90 -4.32 7.20
C LYS A 111 -8.67 -3.80 6.48
N TYR A 112 -7.51 -4.41 6.72
CA TYR A 112 -6.22 -4.00 6.21
C TYR A 112 -5.57 -5.15 5.47
N LEU A 113 -5.23 -4.93 4.20
CA LEU A 113 -4.55 -5.92 3.38
C LEU A 113 -3.35 -5.29 2.66
N THR A 114 -2.18 -5.88 2.85
CA THR A 114 -1.02 -5.69 1.99
C THR A 114 -0.74 -6.99 1.25
N CYS A 115 -0.78 -6.98 -0.08
CA CYS A 115 -0.52 -8.18 -0.88
C CYS A 115 0.10 -7.84 -2.25
N THR A 116 0.45 -8.87 -3.02
CA THR A 116 0.69 -8.72 -4.46
C THR A 116 -0.66 -8.63 -5.18
N GLY A 117 -0.73 -7.90 -6.29
CA GLY A 117 -2.02 -7.68 -6.97
C GLY A 117 -2.53 -8.87 -7.76
N LEU A 118 -1.71 -9.86 -8.07
CA LEU A 118 -2.20 -11.12 -8.66
C LEU A 118 -3.10 -11.87 -7.69
N SER A 119 -2.79 -11.84 -6.39
CA SER A 119 -3.57 -12.49 -5.35
C SER A 119 -5.00 -11.95 -5.28
N LEU A 120 -5.22 -10.67 -5.62
CA LEU A 120 -6.55 -10.04 -5.64
C LEU A 120 -7.58 -10.76 -6.53
N LYS A 121 -7.13 -11.52 -7.54
CA LYS A 121 -8.02 -12.31 -8.41
C LYS A 121 -8.89 -13.30 -7.62
N TYR A 122 -8.39 -13.81 -6.49
CA TYR A 122 -9.04 -14.87 -5.72
C TYR A 122 -9.67 -14.37 -4.42
N LEU A 123 -9.66 -13.06 -4.15
CA LEU A 123 -10.04 -12.50 -2.85
C LEU A 123 -11.40 -11.80 -2.88
N THR A 124 -12.15 -11.87 -1.77
CA THR A 124 -13.40 -11.12 -1.58
C THR A 124 -13.47 -10.63 -0.13
N PHE A 125 -13.24 -9.34 0.08
CA PHE A 125 -13.12 -8.75 1.42
C PHE A 125 -14.05 -7.54 1.58
N PRO A 126 -15.33 -7.74 1.96
CA PRO A 126 -16.31 -6.66 2.04
C PRO A 126 -16.05 -5.64 3.14
N ALA A 127 -15.32 -6.01 4.19
CA ALA A 127 -14.96 -5.10 5.29
C ALA A 127 -13.65 -4.33 5.03
N LEU A 128 -13.02 -4.50 3.86
CA LEU A 128 -11.72 -3.90 3.58
C LEU A 128 -11.83 -2.37 3.51
N GLU A 129 -11.02 -1.70 4.33
CA GLU A 129 -10.89 -0.25 4.42
C GLU A 129 -9.60 0.22 3.74
N CYS A 130 -8.52 -0.56 3.87
CA CYS A 130 -7.22 -0.23 3.30
C CYS A 130 -6.68 -1.38 2.45
N LEU A 131 -6.20 -1.02 1.26
CA LEU A 131 -5.52 -1.93 0.36
C LEU A 131 -4.16 -1.34 -0.05
N ALA A 132 -3.08 -2.06 0.26
CA ALA A 132 -1.76 -1.80 -0.27
C ALA A 132 -1.36 -2.93 -1.22
N VAL A 133 -1.02 -2.56 -2.45
CA VAL A 133 -0.63 -3.52 -3.49
C VAL A 133 0.83 -3.29 -3.87
N ARG A 134 1.65 -4.30 -3.61
CA ARG A 134 3.08 -4.29 -3.93
C ARG A 134 3.35 -4.86 -5.31
N TYR A 135 4.26 -4.23 -6.04
CA TYR A 135 4.75 -4.73 -7.33
C TYR A 135 6.10 -5.39 -7.13
N LEU A 136 6.20 -6.69 -7.40
CA LEU A 136 7.50 -7.37 -7.45
C LEU A 136 7.94 -7.39 -8.92
N LYS A 137 9.07 -6.72 -9.16
CA LYS A 137 9.65 -6.48 -10.50
C LYS A 137 9.93 -7.77 -11.28
N ASP A 138 10.15 -8.88 -10.60
CA ASP A 138 10.46 -10.18 -11.20
C ASP A 138 9.30 -10.79 -12.01
N TYR A 139 8.08 -10.25 -11.93
CA TYR A 139 6.94 -10.76 -12.71
C TYR A 139 6.91 -10.33 -14.19
N SER A 140 7.66 -9.30 -14.60
CA SER A 140 7.64 -8.86 -16.01
C SER A 140 8.34 -9.83 -16.96
N ASP A 141 9.30 -10.63 -16.45
CA ASP A 141 10.14 -11.52 -17.25
C ASP A 141 9.60 -12.95 -17.34
N HIS A 142 8.54 -13.27 -16.60
CA HIS A 142 7.90 -14.58 -16.63
C HIS A 142 6.80 -14.65 -17.71
N GLU A 143 7.00 -15.50 -18.72
CA GLU A 143 6.08 -15.74 -19.85
C GLU A 143 4.62 -16.01 -19.42
N TYR A 144 4.40 -16.54 -18.22
CA TYR A 144 3.05 -16.82 -17.67
C TYR A 144 2.20 -15.57 -17.36
N TYR A 145 2.81 -14.38 -17.23
CA TYR A 145 2.09 -13.15 -16.91
C TYR A 145 1.87 -12.24 -18.12
N GLN A 146 2.36 -12.63 -19.29
CA GLN A 146 2.11 -11.91 -20.53
C GLN A 146 0.61 -11.96 -20.87
N GLY A 147 -0.08 -10.83 -20.69
CA GLY A 147 -1.50 -10.67 -21.02
C GLY A 147 -2.47 -10.54 -19.84
N ILE A 148 -1.98 -10.61 -18.58
CA ILE A 148 -2.84 -10.33 -17.42
C ILE A 148 -2.93 -8.80 -17.21
N SER A 149 -4.12 -8.24 -17.36
CA SER A 149 -4.38 -6.84 -17.00
C SER A 149 -4.60 -6.73 -15.49
N TRP A 150 -3.60 -6.23 -14.78
CA TRP A 150 -3.65 -5.99 -13.34
C TRP A 150 -4.77 -5.03 -12.92
N LEU A 151 -5.06 -4.04 -13.75
CA LEU A 151 -6.18 -3.13 -13.54
C LEU A 151 -7.52 -3.85 -13.56
N ASP A 152 -7.69 -4.83 -14.45
CA ASP A 152 -8.94 -5.59 -14.53
C ASP A 152 -9.10 -6.42 -13.25
N ILE A 153 -8.00 -7.02 -12.76
CA ILE A 153 -7.99 -7.73 -11.48
C ILE A 153 -8.38 -6.81 -10.32
N LEU A 154 -7.79 -5.61 -10.23
CA LEU A 154 -8.11 -4.65 -9.18
C LEU A 154 -9.56 -4.17 -9.26
N ALA A 155 -10.05 -3.86 -10.46
CA ALA A 155 -11.43 -3.44 -10.71
C ALA A 155 -12.42 -4.53 -10.29
N ASP A 156 -12.17 -5.76 -10.71
CA ASP A 156 -13.02 -6.92 -10.40
C ASP A 156 -12.98 -7.25 -8.91
N PHE A 157 -11.81 -7.12 -8.26
CA PHE A 157 -11.70 -7.25 -6.82
C PHE A 157 -12.57 -6.21 -6.09
N ILE A 158 -12.47 -4.92 -6.43
CA ILE A 158 -13.26 -3.87 -5.79
C ILE A 158 -14.76 -4.12 -6.00
N ARG A 159 -15.17 -4.46 -7.23
CA ARG A 159 -16.58 -4.73 -7.56
C ARG A 159 -17.13 -5.96 -6.84
N ARG A 160 -16.35 -7.05 -6.78
CA ARG A 160 -16.73 -8.30 -6.11
C ARG A 160 -16.79 -8.14 -4.60
N SER A 161 -15.77 -7.51 -4.02
CA SER A 161 -15.69 -7.25 -2.58
C SER A 161 -16.75 -6.25 -2.12
N LYS A 162 -17.14 -5.27 -2.96
CA LYS A 162 -18.01 -4.15 -2.57
C LYS A 162 -17.51 -3.44 -1.30
N CYS A 163 -16.19 -3.42 -1.14
CA CYS A 163 -15.51 -2.79 -0.04
C CYS A 163 -15.66 -1.26 -0.10
N ARG A 164 -15.43 -0.60 1.03
CA ARG A 164 -15.44 0.86 1.16
C ARG A 164 -14.03 1.33 1.42
N LEU A 165 -13.18 1.20 0.41
CA LEU A 165 -11.77 1.58 0.53
C LEU A 165 -11.65 3.06 0.85
N THR A 166 -11.08 3.36 2.01
CA THR A 166 -10.63 4.69 2.41
C THR A 166 -9.20 4.93 1.96
N ASP A 167 -8.43 3.86 1.75
CA ASP A 167 -7.00 3.95 1.48
C ASP A 167 -6.61 2.95 0.38
N LEU A 168 -5.94 3.47 -0.65
CA LEU A 168 -5.47 2.68 -1.78
C LEU A 168 -4.02 3.07 -2.09
N HIS A 169 -3.12 2.11 -1.88
CA HIS A 169 -1.69 2.26 -2.07
C HIS A 169 -1.26 1.32 -3.17
N LEU A 170 -0.67 1.88 -4.21
CA LEU A 170 -0.15 1.13 -5.33
C LEU A 170 1.32 1.51 -5.41
N ASP A 171 2.20 0.53 -5.16
CA ASP A 171 3.64 0.73 -5.16
C ASP A 171 4.10 1.56 -6.36
N ALA A 172 5.03 2.50 -6.16
CA ALA A 172 5.48 3.45 -7.17
C ALA A 172 6.10 2.77 -8.40
N GLU A 173 6.64 1.55 -8.25
CA GLU A 173 7.12 0.74 -9.38
C GLU A 173 5.99 0.10 -10.20
N CYS A 174 4.75 0.16 -9.71
CA CYS A 174 3.56 -0.29 -10.42
C CYS A 174 3.23 0.69 -11.55
N SER A 175 3.58 0.32 -12.78
CA SER A 175 3.21 1.05 -14.01
C SER A 175 1.69 1.24 -14.18
N VAL A 176 0.88 0.58 -13.36
CA VAL A 176 -0.59 0.73 -13.28
C VAL A 176 -1.03 2.17 -13.02
N LEU A 177 -0.29 2.93 -12.20
CA LEU A 177 -0.57 4.36 -12.00
C LEU A 177 -0.38 5.18 -13.29
N GLN A 178 0.19 4.62 -14.35
CA GLN A 178 0.35 5.30 -15.64
C GLN A 178 -0.73 4.92 -16.64
N ASP A 179 -1.46 3.82 -16.42
CA ASP A 179 -2.51 3.39 -17.35
C ASP A 179 -3.73 4.31 -17.19
N PRO A 180 -4.23 4.93 -18.29
CA PRO A 180 -5.40 5.80 -18.25
C PRO A 180 -6.64 5.17 -17.58
N ARG A 181 -6.76 3.84 -17.64
CA ARG A 181 -7.87 3.09 -17.04
C ARG A 181 -7.84 3.11 -15.51
N MET A 182 -6.68 3.33 -14.87
CA MET A 182 -6.63 3.62 -13.43
C MET A 182 -7.56 4.78 -13.08
N TYR A 183 -7.67 5.77 -13.96
CA TYR A 183 -8.42 7.00 -13.72
C TYR A 183 -9.83 6.97 -14.26
N THR A 184 -10.04 6.30 -15.40
CA THR A 184 -11.39 6.19 -15.99
C THR A 184 -12.21 5.05 -15.42
N GLU A 185 -11.57 4.05 -14.80
CA GLU A 185 -12.24 2.83 -14.32
C GLU A 185 -12.02 2.54 -12.84
N ILE A 186 -10.79 2.67 -12.31
CA ILE A 186 -10.53 2.32 -10.89
C ILE A 186 -10.90 3.45 -9.94
N LEU A 187 -10.38 4.66 -10.16
CA LEU A 187 -10.68 5.80 -9.28
C LEU A 187 -12.18 6.04 -9.10
N PRO A 188 -13.05 5.97 -10.13
CA PRO A 188 -14.50 6.12 -9.92
C PRO A 188 -15.12 5.08 -8.99
N LEU A 189 -14.52 3.87 -8.89
CA LEU A 189 -15.01 2.82 -7.99
C LEU A 189 -14.70 3.13 -6.52
N VAL A 190 -13.57 3.78 -6.24
CA VAL A 190 -13.10 4.09 -4.88
C VAL A 190 -13.34 5.55 -4.46
N ALA A 191 -13.56 6.45 -5.41
CA ALA A 191 -13.78 7.88 -5.21
C ALA A 191 -14.81 8.26 -4.14
N PRO A 192 -15.93 7.52 -3.97
CA PRO A 192 -16.92 7.86 -2.94
C PRO A 192 -16.44 7.68 -1.50
N THR A 193 -15.31 7.00 -1.27
CA THR A 193 -14.80 6.69 0.08
C THR A 193 -13.33 7.01 0.25
N LEU A 194 -12.57 7.20 -0.83
CA LEU A 194 -11.12 7.37 -0.77
C LEU A 194 -10.71 8.67 -0.04
N VAL A 195 -9.90 8.50 1.00
CA VAL A 195 -9.35 9.52 1.90
C VAL A 195 -7.86 9.75 1.62
N VAL A 196 -7.13 8.72 1.19
CA VAL A 196 -5.70 8.78 0.88
C VAL A 196 -5.46 8.38 -0.58
N LEU A 197 -4.66 9.18 -1.29
CA LEU A 197 -4.23 8.90 -2.67
C LEU A 197 -2.72 9.06 -2.80
N GLU A 198 -2.08 8.11 -3.48
CA GLU A 198 -0.69 8.20 -3.93
C GLU A 198 -0.61 8.54 -5.43
N LEU A 199 0.27 9.46 -5.79
CA LEU A 199 0.57 9.88 -7.17
C LEU A 199 2.04 9.61 -7.51
N ALA A 200 2.29 8.82 -8.55
CA ALA A 200 3.63 8.56 -9.06
C ALA A 200 4.10 9.63 -10.08
N HIS A 201 5.38 10.01 -10.03
CA HIS A 201 5.95 11.12 -10.80
C HIS A 201 6.56 10.74 -12.18
N LEU A 202 6.30 9.54 -12.72
CA LEU A 202 7.04 9.04 -13.90
C LEU A 202 6.62 9.63 -15.26
N ARG A 203 5.41 10.18 -15.41
CA ARG A 203 4.95 10.82 -16.67
C ARG A 203 4.05 12.02 -16.38
N TYR A 204 4.55 13.22 -16.62
CA TYR A 204 3.87 14.46 -16.27
C TYR A 204 2.49 14.59 -16.93
N SER A 205 2.33 14.27 -18.22
CA SER A 205 1.08 14.49 -18.96
C SER A 205 -0.12 13.70 -18.46
N GLU A 206 0.08 12.44 -18.06
CA GLU A 206 -0.96 11.58 -17.53
C GLU A 206 -1.27 11.99 -16.09
N THR A 207 -0.22 12.22 -15.30
CA THR A 207 -0.35 12.62 -13.90
C THR A 207 -1.05 13.97 -13.76
N GLU A 208 -0.77 14.91 -14.67
CA GLU A 208 -1.47 16.19 -14.77
C GLU A 208 -2.98 16.04 -14.95
N LYS A 209 -3.44 15.08 -15.77
CA LYS A 209 -4.89 14.85 -15.95
C LYS A 209 -5.55 14.42 -14.65
N ILE A 210 -4.87 13.60 -13.85
CA ILE A 210 -5.34 13.18 -12.53
C ILE A 210 -5.46 14.39 -11.64
N VAL A 211 -4.36 15.13 -11.48
CA VAL A 211 -4.26 16.31 -10.62
C VAL A 211 -5.29 17.36 -11.02
N HIS A 212 -5.52 17.54 -12.32
CA HIS A 212 -6.57 18.41 -12.83
C HIS A 212 -7.96 17.93 -12.40
N SER A 213 -8.24 16.63 -12.48
CA SER A 213 -9.52 16.05 -12.04
C SER A 213 -9.78 16.22 -10.54
N LEU A 214 -8.73 16.26 -9.72
CA LEU A 214 -8.83 16.50 -8.27
C LEU A 214 -9.26 17.95 -7.94
N THR A 215 -9.03 18.88 -8.88
CA THR A 215 -9.21 20.30 -8.62
C THR A 215 -10.68 20.64 -8.40
N ARG A 216 -10.98 21.26 -7.26
CA ARG A 216 -12.32 21.76 -6.94
C ARG A 216 -12.56 23.08 -7.62
N THR A 217 -13.75 23.24 -8.18
CA THR A 217 -14.18 24.48 -8.82
C THR A 217 -15.56 24.89 -8.32
N ALA A 218 -16.02 26.07 -8.73
CA ALA A 218 -17.38 26.50 -8.43
C ALA A 218 -18.46 25.57 -9.05
N SER A 219 -18.09 24.76 -10.05
CA SER A 219 -19.01 23.85 -10.78
C SER A 219 -18.72 22.36 -10.56
N SER A 220 -17.64 21.98 -9.86
CA SER A 220 -17.26 20.59 -9.63
C SER A 220 -16.64 20.37 -8.25
N PRO A 221 -17.01 19.27 -7.53
CA PRO A 221 -16.38 18.87 -6.28
C PRO A 221 -14.99 18.23 -6.44
N GLY A 222 -14.51 18.09 -7.68
CA GLY A 222 -13.35 17.25 -8.01
C GLY A 222 -13.69 15.76 -8.01
N SER A 223 -12.77 14.93 -8.50
CA SER A 223 -12.97 13.48 -8.60
C SER A 223 -12.92 12.76 -7.25
N LEU A 224 -12.25 13.31 -6.23
CA LEU A 224 -12.11 12.74 -4.89
C LEU A 224 -12.57 13.73 -3.79
N PRO A 225 -13.87 13.78 -3.47
CA PRO A 225 -14.40 14.76 -2.51
C PRO A 225 -13.96 14.51 -1.07
N TYR A 226 -13.63 13.28 -0.69
CA TYR A 226 -13.23 12.92 0.68
C TYR A 226 -11.73 12.85 0.90
N LEU A 227 -10.93 13.21 -0.11
CA LEU A 227 -9.47 13.22 -0.02
C LEU A 227 -8.98 14.16 1.09
N GLU A 228 -8.21 13.61 2.03
CA GLU A 228 -7.57 14.33 3.13
C GLU A 228 -6.04 14.26 3.08
N TYR A 229 -5.49 13.21 2.46
CA TYR A 229 -4.05 12.98 2.38
C TYR A 229 -3.66 12.69 0.94
N LEU A 230 -2.64 13.40 0.47
CA LEU A 230 -2.09 13.22 -0.87
C LEU A 230 -0.60 12.91 -0.77
N GLU A 231 -0.18 11.81 -1.36
CA GLU A 231 1.22 11.43 -1.47
C GLU A 231 1.72 11.63 -2.90
N ILE A 232 2.89 12.24 -3.04
CA ILE A 232 3.56 12.45 -4.31
C ILE A 232 4.88 11.69 -4.25
N SER A 233 4.88 10.52 -4.87
CA SER A 233 6.02 9.59 -4.87
C SER A 233 7.07 10.05 -5.88
N SER A 234 8.30 10.25 -5.41
CA SER A 234 9.45 10.46 -6.29
C SER A 234 9.86 9.13 -6.87
N ILE A 235 9.98 9.07 -8.18
CA ILE A 235 10.69 7.98 -8.82
C ILE A 235 12.00 8.59 -9.27
N TYR A 236 13.11 7.99 -8.83
CA TYR A 236 14.46 8.46 -9.09
C TYR A 236 14.68 8.54 -10.60
N LEU A 237 14.33 9.68 -11.19
CA LEU A 237 14.61 9.97 -12.59
C LEU A 237 16.13 9.95 -12.71
N GLN A 238 16.64 9.15 -13.64
CA GLN A 238 18.03 9.30 -14.05
C GLN A 238 18.19 10.76 -14.51
N GLU A 239 19.28 11.41 -14.07
CA GLU A 239 19.56 12.86 -14.19
C GLU A 239 19.44 13.46 -15.62
N ASN A 240 19.14 12.64 -16.63
CA ASN A 240 19.05 13.01 -18.03
C ASN A 240 17.60 13.18 -18.56
N ASP A 241 16.57 12.83 -17.79
CA ASP A 241 15.15 12.96 -18.19
C ASP A 241 14.44 14.14 -17.50
N ILE A 242 15.12 15.29 -17.35
CA ILE A 242 14.47 16.54 -16.94
C ILE A 242 13.71 17.08 -18.16
N ASP A 243 12.54 16.50 -18.39
CA ASP A 243 11.63 16.75 -19.50
C ASP A 243 10.90 18.11 -19.35
N ASP A 244 10.55 18.75 -20.48
CA ASP A 244 9.93 20.09 -20.58
C ASP A 244 8.58 20.25 -19.82
N GLY A 245 8.00 19.16 -19.30
CA GLY A 245 6.70 19.12 -18.63
C GLY A 245 6.69 19.45 -17.13
N ALA A 246 7.84 19.49 -16.46
CA ALA A 246 7.90 19.63 -15.00
C ALA A 246 7.22 20.91 -14.46
N ASP A 247 7.39 22.03 -15.16
CA ASP A 247 6.81 23.31 -14.76
C ASP A 247 5.29 23.37 -14.94
N SER A 248 4.76 22.63 -15.92
CA SER A 248 3.32 22.49 -16.13
C SER A 248 2.71 21.65 -15.02
N PHE A 249 3.38 20.56 -14.65
CA PHE A 249 2.92 19.67 -13.61
C PHE A 249 2.90 20.36 -12.24
N VAL A 250 4.00 21.04 -11.87
CA VAL A 250 4.07 21.80 -10.62
C VAL A 250 2.96 22.83 -10.52
N ARG A 251 2.66 23.55 -11.61
CA ARG A 251 1.56 24.53 -11.64
C ARG A 251 0.18 23.89 -11.49
N THR A 252 -0.04 22.76 -12.16
CA THR A 252 -1.30 21.99 -12.09
C THR A 252 -1.51 21.46 -10.67
N LEU A 253 -0.46 20.91 -10.06
CA LEU A 253 -0.46 20.42 -8.70
C LEU A 253 -0.67 21.53 -7.67
N ALA A 254 0.01 22.67 -7.82
CA ALA A 254 -0.22 23.83 -6.97
C ALA A 254 -1.69 24.29 -7.02
N THR A 255 -2.28 24.32 -8.21
CA THR A 255 -3.70 24.69 -8.40
C THR A 255 -4.63 23.70 -7.68
N ALA A 256 -4.38 22.40 -7.83
CA ALA A 256 -5.16 21.36 -7.16
C ALA A 256 -5.06 21.49 -5.64
N LEU A 257 -3.84 21.58 -5.08
CA LEU A 257 -3.60 21.71 -3.64
C LEU A 257 -4.29 22.95 -3.05
N VAL A 258 -4.21 24.09 -3.72
CA VAL A 258 -4.89 25.32 -3.31
C VAL A 258 -6.42 25.13 -3.27
N SER A 259 -6.99 24.44 -4.27
CA SER A 259 -8.42 24.17 -4.33
C SER A 259 -8.89 23.17 -3.26
N LEU A 260 -8.10 22.13 -2.99
CA LEU A 260 -8.40 21.10 -2.00
C LEU A 260 -8.33 21.64 -0.57
N ARG A 261 -7.51 22.68 -0.33
CA ARG A 261 -7.42 23.41 0.94
C ARG A 261 -8.35 24.62 1.03
N ASN A 262 -9.21 24.86 0.04
CA ASN A 262 -10.15 25.98 0.05
C ASN A 262 -11.41 25.64 0.87
N GLU A 263 -11.57 26.30 2.03
CA GLU A 263 -12.73 26.09 2.91
C GLU A 263 -14.08 26.40 2.27
N THR A 264 -14.14 27.43 1.45
CA THR A 264 -15.40 27.84 0.80
C THR A 264 -15.84 26.76 -0.19
N LEU A 265 -14.91 26.26 -1.02
CA LEU A 265 -15.19 25.16 -1.96
C LEU A 265 -15.50 23.86 -1.22
N ALA A 266 -14.76 23.53 -0.15
CA ALA A 266 -15.03 22.35 0.65
C ALA A 266 -16.44 22.38 1.27
N LYS A 267 -16.84 23.52 1.85
CA LYS A 267 -18.19 23.73 2.40
C LYS A 267 -19.27 23.64 1.33
N GLN A 268 -19.06 24.25 0.16
CA GLN A 268 -20.01 24.20 -0.96
C GLN A 268 -20.32 22.77 -1.39
N TRP A 269 -19.31 21.91 -1.43
CA TRP A 269 -19.42 20.56 -1.96
C TRP A 269 -19.57 19.47 -0.89
N HIS A 270 -19.67 19.84 0.39
CA HIS A 270 -19.64 18.90 1.52
C HIS A 270 -18.42 17.96 1.46
N ALA A 271 -17.28 18.49 1.03
CA ALA A 271 -16.04 17.77 0.77
C ALA A 271 -15.03 17.98 1.92
N SER A 272 -14.13 17.02 2.13
CA SER A 272 -13.08 17.10 3.13
C SER A 272 -11.99 18.09 2.73
N LEU A 273 -11.40 18.80 3.69
CA LEU A 273 -10.21 19.60 3.41
C LEU A 273 -8.97 18.73 3.35
N LEU A 274 -8.07 19.00 2.40
CA LEU A 274 -6.74 18.40 2.45
C LEU A 274 -6.05 18.80 3.75
N LYS A 275 -5.65 17.79 4.53
CA LYS A 275 -4.99 17.94 5.83
C LYS A 275 -3.48 17.81 5.67
N GLN A 276 -3.02 16.88 4.84
CA GLN A 276 -1.61 16.56 4.73
C GLN A 276 -1.21 16.29 3.28
N VAL A 277 0.01 16.66 2.92
CA VAL A 277 0.66 16.25 1.68
C VAL A 277 2.04 15.68 1.98
N PHE A 278 2.30 14.49 1.47
CA PHE A 278 3.62 13.87 1.49
C PHE A 278 4.31 14.15 0.17
N VAL A 279 5.53 14.68 0.22
CA VAL A 279 6.30 15.10 -0.95
C VAL A 279 7.71 14.51 -0.92
N PRO A 280 8.40 14.49 -2.08
CA PRO A 280 9.82 14.14 -2.16
C PRO A 280 10.70 14.99 -1.21
N PRO A 281 11.99 14.64 -1.06
CA PRO A 281 12.89 15.36 -0.17
C PRO A 281 12.89 16.88 -0.40
N GLU A 282 13.05 17.66 0.66
CA GLU A 282 12.90 19.12 0.64
C GLU A 282 13.76 19.83 -0.43
N ASN A 283 14.90 19.23 -0.77
CA ASN A 283 15.87 19.76 -1.75
C ASN A 283 15.56 19.35 -3.21
N ASP A 284 14.52 18.56 -3.45
CA ASP A 284 14.08 18.19 -4.78
C ASP A 284 13.65 19.45 -5.58
N PRO A 285 14.11 19.65 -6.83
CA PRO A 285 13.78 20.85 -7.61
C PRO A 285 12.28 21.11 -7.81
N CYS A 286 11.46 20.06 -7.96
CA CYS A 286 10.01 20.20 -8.05
C CYS A 286 9.43 20.65 -6.70
N VAL A 287 9.93 20.09 -5.58
CA VAL A 287 9.51 20.48 -4.23
C VAL A 287 9.89 21.93 -3.91
N VAL A 288 11.10 22.36 -4.27
CA VAL A 288 11.52 23.75 -4.12
C VAL A 288 10.60 24.71 -4.88
N LYS A 289 10.21 24.36 -6.11
CA LYS A 289 9.23 25.14 -6.89
C LYS A 289 7.84 25.14 -6.22
N MET A 290 7.32 23.97 -5.83
CA MET A 290 6.02 23.87 -5.15
C MET A 290 5.97 24.68 -3.85
N ARG A 291 7.06 24.75 -3.08
CA ARG A 291 7.16 25.58 -1.87
C ARG A 291 7.00 27.06 -2.16
N LYS A 292 7.64 27.52 -3.23
CA LYS A 292 7.54 28.90 -3.69
C LYS A 292 6.13 29.22 -4.20
N ASP A 293 5.51 28.28 -4.92
CA ASP A 293 4.24 28.51 -5.60
C ASP A 293 3.03 28.37 -4.68
N CYS A 294 3.02 27.40 -3.74
CA CYS A 294 1.86 27.19 -2.88
C CYS A 294 2.16 26.64 -1.47
N LEU A 295 3.08 25.69 -1.28
CA LEU A 295 3.12 24.90 -0.02
C LEU A 295 3.35 25.79 1.21
N ASN A 296 4.27 26.75 1.16
CA ASN A 296 4.52 27.65 2.30
C ASN A 296 3.26 28.44 2.72
N SER A 297 2.46 28.89 1.73
CA SER A 297 1.19 29.58 1.98
C SER A 297 0.14 28.62 2.54
N LEU A 298 0.05 27.41 2.01
CA LEU A 298 -0.89 26.39 2.47
C LEU A 298 -0.57 25.89 3.89
N CYS A 299 0.70 25.82 4.28
CA CYS A 299 1.09 25.52 5.66
C CYS A 299 0.49 26.52 6.66
N SER A 300 0.54 27.81 6.33
CA SER A 300 -0.09 28.85 7.18
C SER A 300 -1.61 28.70 7.28
N ARG A 301 -2.23 27.96 6.35
CA ARG A 301 -3.65 27.63 6.31
C ARG A 301 -3.95 26.24 6.91
N GLY A 302 -2.99 25.63 7.60
CA GLY A 302 -3.15 24.35 8.30
C GLY A 302 -3.00 23.10 7.42
N LEU A 303 -2.35 23.20 6.25
CA LEU A 303 -1.86 22.01 5.53
C LEU A 303 -0.56 21.54 6.20
N GLU A 304 -0.48 20.27 6.57
CA GLU A 304 0.76 19.64 6.99
C GLU A 304 1.54 19.15 5.75
N VAL A 305 2.84 19.47 5.68
CA VAL A 305 3.72 19.02 4.60
C VAL A 305 4.77 18.11 5.19
N ILE A 306 4.79 16.85 4.79
CA ILE A 306 5.80 15.86 5.20
C ILE A 306 6.76 15.66 4.04
N TYR A 307 8.06 15.80 4.33
CA TYR A 307 9.13 15.59 3.36
C TYR A 307 9.73 14.20 3.54
N ALA A 308 9.85 13.46 2.45
CA ALA A 308 10.60 12.22 2.41
C ALA A 308 12.04 12.42 2.92
N PRO A 309 12.58 11.50 3.74
CA PRO A 309 13.97 11.55 4.13
C PRO A 309 14.87 11.44 2.89
N TYR A 310 15.88 12.32 2.80
CA TYR A 310 16.86 12.28 1.72
C TYR A 310 17.69 11.00 1.82
N ARG A 311 17.39 10.00 0.97
CA ARG A 311 18.28 8.84 0.79
C ARG A 311 19.36 9.24 -0.19
N ALA A 312 20.56 9.52 0.33
CA ALA A 312 21.75 9.68 -0.51
C ALA A 312 21.91 8.43 -1.37
N ARG A 313 22.25 8.61 -2.66
CA ARG A 313 22.74 7.55 -3.56
C ARG A 313 23.82 6.73 -2.87
N ARG A 314 23.48 5.68 -2.13
CA ARG A 314 24.42 4.56 -2.02
C ARG A 314 24.41 3.94 -3.40
N ALA A 315 25.55 4.04 -4.08
CA ALA A 315 25.80 3.42 -5.35
C ALA A 315 25.26 1.99 -5.31
N GLN A 316 24.13 1.79 -5.97
CA GLN A 316 23.51 0.52 -6.22
C GLN A 316 24.41 -0.17 -7.23
N LYS A 317 25.43 -0.85 -6.71
CA LYS A 317 26.27 -1.71 -7.53
C LYS A 317 26.38 -3.15 -7.06
N ASP A 318 26.16 -3.46 -5.78
CA ASP A 318 26.38 -4.84 -5.31
C ASP A 318 25.52 -5.24 -4.09
N VAL A 319 24.29 -4.76 -3.97
CA VAL A 319 23.34 -5.34 -2.99
C VAL A 319 21.97 -5.45 -3.63
N ASP A 320 21.57 -6.68 -3.95
CA ASP A 320 20.22 -7.11 -4.35
C ASP A 320 19.26 -7.04 -3.16
N GLU A 321 19.25 -5.94 -2.41
CA GLU A 321 18.28 -5.70 -1.36
C GLU A 321 17.12 -4.86 -1.92
N PRO A 322 15.88 -5.38 -1.91
CA PRO A 322 14.72 -4.58 -2.27
C PRO A 322 14.55 -3.49 -1.21
N THR A 323 14.95 -2.28 -1.57
CA THR A 323 14.98 -1.08 -0.72
C THR A 323 13.58 -0.51 -0.41
N SER A 324 12.52 -1.27 -0.71
CA SER A 324 11.09 -0.93 -0.60
C SER A 324 10.50 -1.17 0.81
N THR A 325 11.20 -1.89 1.70
CA THR A 325 10.68 -2.28 3.03
C THR A 325 10.43 -1.11 3.98
N CYS A 326 11.20 -0.04 3.91
CA CYS A 326 11.17 1.01 4.92
C CYS A 326 9.95 1.95 4.84
N TRP A 327 9.24 2.00 3.71
CA TRP A 327 8.10 2.91 3.52
C TRP A 327 6.83 2.41 4.24
N LEU A 328 6.58 1.10 4.20
CA LEU A 328 5.43 0.51 4.91
C LEU A 328 5.63 0.49 6.43
N GLU A 329 6.87 0.38 6.92
CA GLU A 329 7.17 0.39 8.36
C GLU A 329 6.89 1.75 9.03
N ASP A 330 7.19 2.86 8.35
CA ASP A 330 6.82 4.20 8.83
C ASP A 330 5.30 4.45 8.68
N TRP A 331 4.65 3.79 7.73
CA TRP A 331 3.23 3.97 7.46
C TRP A 331 2.33 3.26 8.48
N HIS A 332 2.73 2.06 8.92
CA HIS A 332 2.21 1.42 10.13
C HIS A 332 2.28 2.40 11.32
N ARG A 333 3.39 3.12 11.53
CA ARG A 333 3.53 4.11 12.63
C ARG A 333 2.57 5.30 12.53
N VAL A 334 2.34 5.85 11.33
CA VAL A 334 1.42 7.01 11.15
C VAL A 334 -0.04 6.60 11.41
N TRP A 335 -0.43 5.40 10.99
CA TRP A 335 -1.78 4.87 11.18
C TRP A 335 -2.13 4.52 12.61
N TYR A 336 -1.24 3.82 13.32
CA TYR A 336 -1.47 3.44 14.73
C TYR A 336 -1.55 4.66 15.66
N ASN A 337 -0.94 5.79 15.29
CA ASN A 337 -1.07 7.04 16.05
C ASN A 337 -2.42 7.75 15.83
N ASN A 338 -3.10 7.50 14.70
CA ASN A 338 -4.36 8.16 14.35
C ASN A 338 -5.61 7.32 14.67
N SER A 339 -5.52 5.99 14.70
CA SER A 339 -6.62 5.09 15.08
C SER A 339 -6.80 4.89 16.59
N GLY A 340 -5.88 5.46 17.40
CA GLY A 340 -5.88 5.40 18.87
C GLY A 340 -6.52 6.60 19.59
N ARG A 341 -7.47 7.34 18.98
CA ARG A 341 -8.19 8.43 19.64
C ARG A 341 -9.70 8.25 19.67
#